data_AF-M6RCT3-F1
#
_entry.id   AF-M6RCT3-F1
#
_cell.length_a   1.000
_cell.length_b   1.000
_cell.length_c   1.000
_cell.angle_alpha   90.00
_cell.angle_beta   90.00
_cell.angle_gamma   90.00
#
_symmetry.space_group_name_H-M   'P 1'
#
loop_
_entity.id
_entity.type
_entity.pdbx_description
1 polymer ?
#
loop_
_entity_poly.entity_id
_entity_poly.type
_entity_poly.pdbx_seq_one_letter_code
_entity_poly.pdbx_strand_id
1 'polypeptide(L)'
;MFQDAKILSPFLLYSKEIYFLFFKRLISSFLLFGFLFVCKTPESQGASSSIETPRYLRLNYDVVYDTSEGIILHETGKLFARGLFYDFTIRSSENQFGRIKASSYTEDNQIDFKHILTAEELNSLQNKQYQYFSMPNDSRASVLTGTHNESCYIRWEWQKESFIFVFETDFKNDSGKNPVLLGKEFHENIRKGLRIF
;
A
#
# COMPACT_ATOMS: atom_id res chain seq x y z
N MET A 1 -29.99 -43.58 -79.05
CA MET A 1 -30.98 -44.09 -78.09
C MET A 1 -30.19 -44.68 -76.93
N PHE A 2 -30.26 -44.02 -75.76
CA PHE A 2 -29.82 -44.37 -74.40
C PHE A 2 -28.58 -45.27 -74.18
N GLN A 3 -27.59 -44.73 -73.47
CA GLN A 3 -26.76 -45.53 -72.56
C GLN A 3 -26.72 -44.86 -71.19
N ASP A 4 -27.16 -45.64 -70.20
CA ASP A 4 -27.51 -45.27 -68.84
C ASP A 4 -26.33 -44.82 -67.98
N ALA A 5 -26.58 -43.75 -67.23
CA ALA A 5 -25.78 -43.32 -66.11
C ALA A 5 -25.95 -44.28 -64.92
N LYS A 6 -24.85 -44.89 -64.44
CA LYS A 6 -24.79 -45.46 -63.09
C LYS A 6 -24.38 -44.37 -62.10
N ILE A 7 -25.38 -43.85 -61.42
CA ILE A 7 -25.28 -42.96 -60.26
C ILE A 7 -24.66 -43.76 -59.11
N LEU A 8 -23.46 -43.37 -58.66
CA LEU A 8 -22.87 -43.89 -57.43
C LEU A 8 -23.68 -43.31 -56.25
N SER A 9 -24.23 -44.19 -55.41
CA SER A 9 -25.10 -43.83 -54.29
C SER A 9 -24.41 -42.92 -53.25
N PRO A 10 -25.06 -41.86 -52.75
CA PRO A 10 -24.50 -40.92 -51.77
C PRO A 10 -24.27 -41.51 -50.36
N PHE A 11 -24.61 -42.78 -50.14
CA PHE A 11 -24.48 -43.44 -48.84
C PHE A 11 -23.04 -43.74 -48.41
N LEU A 12 -22.09 -43.88 -49.34
CA LEU A 12 -20.70 -44.21 -48.99
C LEU A 12 -19.87 -43.00 -48.54
N LEU A 13 -20.23 -41.79 -48.97
CA LEU A 13 -19.57 -40.55 -48.55
C LEU A 13 -19.98 -40.11 -47.13
N TYR A 14 -21.20 -40.43 -46.71
CA TYR A 14 -21.72 -40.03 -45.40
C TYR A 14 -21.10 -40.82 -44.23
N SER A 15 -20.63 -42.05 -44.47
CA SER A 15 -20.07 -42.90 -43.41
C SER A 15 -18.65 -42.48 -42.97
N LYS A 16 -17.83 -41.89 -43.85
CA LYS A 16 -16.44 -41.51 -43.51
C LYS A 16 -16.37 -40.26 -42.63
N GLU A 17 -17.29 -39.31 -42.77
CA GLU A 17 -17.27 -38.09 -41.96
C GLU A 17 -17.72 -38.32 -40.51
N ILE A 18 -18.65 -39.26 -40.28
CA ILE A 18 -19.14 -39.58 -38.93
C ILE A 18 -18.05 -40.25 -38.08
N TYR A 19 -17.25 -41.14 -38.67
CA TYR A 19 -16.13 -41.78 -37.95
C TYR A 19 -15.04 -40.76 -37.57
N PHE A 20 -14.76 -39.77 -38.42
CA PHE A 20 -13.76 -38.74 -38.14
C PHE A 20 -14.20 -37.79 -37.00
N LEU A 21 -15.49 -37.46 -36.95
CA LEU A 21 -16.07 -36.62 -35.89
C LEU A 21 -16.11 -37.35 -34.54
N PHE A 22 -16.38 -38.66 -34.51
CA PHE A 22 -16.31 -39.46 -33.28
C PHE A 22 -14.89 -39.60 -32.76
N PHE A 23 -13.88 -39.78 -33.64
CA PHE A 23 -12.49 -39.92 -33.23
C PHE A 23 -11.92 -38.63 -32.62
N LYS A 24 -12.25 -37.46 -33.18
CA LYS A 24 -11.86 -36.15 -32.59
C LYS A 24 -12.48 -35.89 -31.22
N ARG A 25 -13.72 -36.34 -30.99
CA ARG A 25 -14.41 -36.13 -29.70
C ARG A 25 -13.86 -37.05 -28.59
N LEU A 26 -13.39 -38.26 -28.94
CA LEU A 26 -12.77 -39.17 -27.98
C LEU A 26 -11.38 -38.70 -27.52
N ILE A 27 -10.58 -38.11 -28.42
CA ILE A 27 -9.24 -37.58 -28.08
C ILE A 27 -9.35 -36.34 -27.19
N SER A 28 -10.37 -35.49 -27.39
CA SER A 28 -10.64 -34.33 -26.55
C SER A 28 -11.03 -34.71 -25.11
N SER A 29 -11.69 -35.86 -24.92
CA SER A 29 -12.07 -36.32 -23.58
C SER A 29 -10.93 -37.01 -22.81
N PHE A 30 -9.92 -37.54 -23.49
CA PHE A 30 -8.78 -38.19 -22.83
C PHE A 30 -7.67 -37.21 -22.41
N LEU A 31 -7.60 -36.02 -23.01
CA LEU A 31 -6.68 -34.95 -22.57
C LEU A 31 -7.15 -34.23 -21.29
N LEU A 32 -8.39 -34.44 -20.85
CA LEU A 32 -8.95 -33.87 -19.62
C LEU A 32 -8.72 -34.72 -18.35
N PHE A 33 -8.19 -35.94 -18.47
CA PHE A 33 -8.08 -36.88 -17.33
C PHE A 33 -6.62 -37.26 -16.96
N GLY A 34 -5.62 -36.51 -17.44
CA GLY A 34 -4.19 -36.84 -17.27
C GLY A 34 -3.42 -36.06 -16.20
N PHE A 35 -4.04 -35.15 -15.44
CA PHE A 35 -3.33 -34.26 -14.49
C PHE A 35 -3.81 -34.37 -13.03
N LEU A 36 -4.25 -35.57 -12.59
CA LEU A 36 -4.53 -35.84 -11.17
C LEU A 36 -3.38 -36.59 -10.46
N PHE A 37 -2.15 -36.51 -10.98
CA PHE A 37 -0.96 -36.92 -10.24
C PHE A 37 -0.60 -35.87 -9.19
N VAL A 38 -1.16 -36.07 -7.99
CA VAL A 38 -0.53 -35.94 -6.68
C VAL A 38 0.73 -35.06 -6.66
N CYS A 39 0.53 -33.74 -6.60
CA CYS A 39 1.53 -32.85 -6.01
C CYS A 39 1.19 -32.77 -4.52
N LYS A 40 1.80 -33.64 -3.70
CA LYS A 40 1.86 -33.45 -2.26
C LYS A 40 2.68 -32.18 -2.02
N THR A 41 2.01 -31.06 -1.80
CA THR A 41 2.63 -29.92 -1.14
C THR A 41 3.14 -30.43 0.21
N PRO A 42 4.43 -30.25 0.53
CA PRO A 42 4.82 -30.29 1.92
C PRO A 42 4.01 -29.20 2.61
N GLU A 43 3.32 -29.55 3.71
CA GLU A 43 2.93 -28.54 4.68
C GLU A 43 4.18 -27.74 4.99
N SER A 44 4.20 -26.49 4.52
CA SER A 44 5.13 -25.49 5.01
C SER A 44 4.80 -25.31 6.48
N GLN A 45 5.50 -26.09 7.31
CA GLN A 45 5.69 -25.77 8.71
C GLN A 45 5.93 -24.27 8.81
N GLY A 46 5.18 -23.61 9.69
CA GLY A 46 5.18 -22.17 9.84
C GLY A 46 6.61 -21.63 9.86
N ALA A 47 7.07 -21.16 8.70
CA ALA A 47 8.12 -20.19 8.66
C ALA A 47 7.47 -18.98 9.31
N SER A 48 7.83 -18.72 10.58
CA SER A 48 7.75 -17.38 11.12
C SER A 48 8.44 -16.50 10.08
N SER A 49 7.64 -15.88 9.22
CA SER A 49 8.13 -14.83 8.35
C SER A 49 8.50 -13.73 9.32
N SER A 50 9.76 -13.71 9.73
CA SER A 50 10.33 -12.52 10.33
C SER A 50 10.09 -11.44 9.30
N ILE A 51 9.11 -10.58 9.54
CA ILE A 51 8.87 -9.41 8.71
C ILE A 51 10.19 -8.65 8.76
N GLU A 52 10.98 -8.74 7.69
CA GLU A 52 12.24 -8.03 7.62
C GLU A 52 11.90 -6.56 7.57
N THR A 53 12.10 -5.87 8.69
CA THR A 53 11.81 -4.45 8.79
C THR A 53 12.75 -3.71 7.85
N PRO A 54 12.26 -3.03 6.80
CA PRO A 54 13.13 -2.34 5.86
C PRO A 54 13.86 -1.22 6.59
N ARG A 55 15.19 -1.11 6.42
CA ARG A 55 16.03 -0.07 7.07
C ARG A 55 15.60 1.37 6.76
N TYR A 56 14.94 1.57 5.63
CA TYR A 56 14.46 2.88 5.19
C TYR A 56 13.05 2.76 4.61
N LEU A 57 12.15 3.66 5.02
CA LEU A 57 10.91 3.94 4.31
C LEU A 57 11.18 5.07 3.33
N ARG A 58 11.11 4.76 2.03
CA ARG A 58 11.45 5.73 1.00
C ARG A 58 10.28 6.68 0.77
N LEU A 59 10.46 7.97 0.98
CA LEU A 59 9.41 8.96 0.70
C LEU A 59 9.56 9.55 -0.70
N ASN A 60 10.79 9.79 -1.17
CA ASN A 60 11.08 10.02 -2.58
C ASN A 60 12.50 9.54 -2.91
N TYR A 61 13.11 10.05 -3.99
CA TYR A 61 14.47 9.68 -4.35
C TYR A 61 15.52 10.14 -3.32
N ASP A 62 15.31 11.31 -2.70
CA ASP A 62 16.30 12.00 -1.86
C ASP A 62 15.94 12.00 -0.37
N VAL A 63 14.70 11.61 -0.01
CA VAL A 63 14.17 11.68 1.34
C VAL A 63 13.67 10.31 1.75
N VAL A 64 14.19 9.81 2.86
CA VAL A 64 13.77 8.55 3.48
C VAL A 64 13.60 8.73 4.99
N TYR A 65 12.78 7.86 5.59
CA TYR A 65 12.67 7.71 7.03
C TYR A 65 13.48 6.50 7.48
N ASP A 66 14.50 6.71 8.30
CA ASP A 66 15.37 5.70 8.91
C ASP A 66 14.61 4.96 10.02
N THR A 67 14.51 3.65 9.88
CA THR A 67 13.75 2.76 10.79
C THR A 67 14.67 1.95 11.70
N SER A 68 15.93 2.38 11.87
CA SER A 68 16.93 1.69 12.70
C SER A 68 16.49 1.44 14.15
N GLU A 69 15.55 2.22 14.69
CA GLU A 69 14.92 1.97 16.00
C GLU A 69 13.97 0.76 16.00
N GLY A 70 13.77 0.13 14.85
CA GLY A 70 12.79 -0.91 14.62
C GLY A 70 11.40 -0.32 14.43
N ILE A 71 10.69 -0.82 13.42
CA ILE A 71 9.28 -0.50 13.19
C ILE A 71 8.49 -1.79 12.96
N ILE A 72 7.18 -1.71 13.23
CA ILE A 72 6.18 -2.64 12.73
C ILE A 72 5.49 -1.94 11.58
N LEU A 73 5.66 -2.46 10.36
CA LEU A 73 4.99 -1.94 9.17
C LEU A 73 3.61 -2.61 9.05
N HIS A 74 2.56 -1.81 9.05
CA HIS A 74 1.16 -2.27 8.95
C HIS A 74 0.66 -2.24 7.52
N GLU A 75 0.98 -1.16 6.81
CA GLU A 75 0.53 -0.95 5.43
C GLU A 75 1.57 -0.13 4.66
N THR A 76 1.64 -0.34 3.35
CA THR A 76 2.38 0.52 2.45
C THR A 76 1.75 0.48 1.07
N GLY A 77 1.92 1.55 0.31
CA GLY A 77 1.48 1.59 -1.06
C GLY A 77 2.02 2.79 -1.81
N LYS A 78 1.52 2.92 -3.04
CA LYS A 78 1.84 4.02 -3.94
C LYS A 78 0.60 4.87 -4.12
N LEU A 79 0.79 6.18 -4.15
CA LEU A 79 -0.17 7.11 -4.72
C LEU A 79 0.10 7.22 -6.23
N PHE A 80 -0.78 7.87 -6.99
CA PHE A 80 -0.52 8.12 -8.40
C PHE A 80 0.86 8.78 -8.63
N ALA A 81 1.45 8.60 -9.81
CA ALA A 81 2.79 9.10 -10.13
C ALA A 81 3.88 8.66 -9.13
N ARG A 82 4.46 9.59 -8.36
CA ARG A 82 5.65 9.40 -7.52
C ARG A 82 5.36 9.36 -6.01
N GLY A 83 4.09 9.40 -5.61
CA GLY A 83 3.73 9.46 -4.20
C GLY A 83 3.77 8.08 -3.54
N LEU A 84 4.14 8.05 -2.27
CA LEU A 84 4.30 6.83 -1.48
C LEU A 84 3.61 7.01 -0.13
N PHE A 85 3.10 5.92 0.45
CA PHE A 85 2.63 5.95 1.82
C PHE A 85 3.07 4.71 2.59
N TYR A 86 3.19 4.90 3.90
CA TYR A 86 3.54 3.90 4.88
C TYR A 86 2.71 4.14 6.12
N ASP A 87 2.27 3.06 6.72
CA ASP A 87 1.61 3.04 8.00
C ASP A 87 2.39 2.11 8.92
N PHE A 88 2.92 2.64 10.01
CA PHE A 88 3.82 1.90 10.89
C PHE A 88 3.73 2.35 12.35
N THR A 89 4.30 1.54 13.22
CA THR A 89 4.54 1.88 14.64
C THR A 89 6.02 1.73 14.94
N ILE A 90 6.61 2.69 15.66
CA ILE A 90 8.01 2.63 16.06
C ILE A 90 8.13 1.73 17.31
N ARG A 91 9.04 0.75 17.28
CA ARG A 91 9.27 -0.21 18.38
C ARG A 91 10.24 0.35 19.43
N SER A 92 10.12 1.63 19.74
CA SER A 92 10.92 2.31 20.76
C SER A 92 10.07 2.58 21.99
N SER A 93 10.59 2.24 23.17
CA SER A 93 9.93 2.59 24.45
C SER A 93 9.88 4.10 24.70
N GLU A 94 10.71 4.87 24.01
CA GLU A 94 10.71 6.34 24.07
C GLU A 94 9.64 6.96 23.16
N ASN A 95 9.18 6.21 22.15
CA ASN A 95 8.15 6.69 21.24
C ASN A 95 6.75 6.38 21.83
N GLN A 96 6.10 7.41 22.35
CA GLN A 96 4.74 7.32 22.84
C GLN A 96 3.68 7.33 21.72
N PHE A 97 4.02 7.80 20.53
CA PHE A 97 3.05 7.93 19.44
C PHE A 97 2.74 6.55 18.87
N GLY A 98 1.46 6.20 18.77
CA GLY A 98 1.03 4.87 18.36
C GLY A 98 1.29 4.59 16.88
N ARG A 99 0.23 4.63 16.09
CA ARG A 99 0.27 4.33 14.65
C ARG A 99 0.52 5.63 13.88
N ILE A 100 1.56 5.64 13.06
CA ILE A 100 2.00 6.81 12.29
C ILE A 100 1.80 6.52 10.81
N LYS A 101 1.10 7.42 10.12
CA LYS A 101 0.99 7.41 8.66
C LYS A 101 1.98 8.40 8.07
N ALA A 102 2.99 7.92 7.36
CA ALA A 102 3.89 8.74 6.57
C ALA A 102 3.47 8.69 5.09
N SER A 103 3.37 9.84 4.45
CA SER A 103 3.05 9.95 3.03
C SER A 103 3.93 10.99 2.37
N SER A 104 4.19 10.79 1.08
CA SER A 104 4.75 11.79 0.18
C SER A 104 3.85 11.93 -1.03
N TYR A 105 3.60 13.17 -1.43
CA TYR A 105 2.80 13.46 -2.61
C TYR A 105 3.32 14.73 -3.28
N THR A 106 2.83 14.99 -4.48
CA THR A 106 3.11 16.15 -5.32
C THR A 106 1.77 16.78 -5.72
N GLU A 107 1.79 17.93 -6.38
CA GLU A 107 0.57 18.53 -6.92
C GLU A 107 -0.21 17.55 -7.83
N ASP A 108 0.50 16.81 -8.68
CA ASP A 108 -0.07 15.84 -9.64
C ASP A 108 -0.92 14.72 -9.03
N ASN A 109 -0.73 14.39 -7.74
CA ASN A 109 -1.41 13.27 -7.07
C ASN A 109 -2.02 13.69 -5.72
N GLN A 110 -2.18 15.00 -5.49
CA GLN A 110 -2.77 15.54 -4.26
C GLN A 110 -4.20 15.02 -4.03
N ILE A 111 -4.95 14.73 -5.11
CA ILE A 111 -6.32 14.21 -5.02
C ILE A 111 -6.39 12.79 -4.44
N ASP A 112 -5.34 11.99 -4.65
CA ASP A 112 -5.22 10.61 -4.18
C ASP A 112 -4.69 10.54 -2.76
N PHE A 113 -3.98 11.58 -2.32
CA PHE A 113 -3.54 11.70 -0.94
C PHE A 113 -4.74 11.82 0.00
N LYS A 114 -4.70 11.04 1.09
CA LYS A 114 -5.73 11.01 2.14
C LYS A 114 -5.07 11.15 3.50
N HIS A 115 -5.53 12.15 4.25
CA HIS A 115 -5.24 12.30 5.67
C HIS A 115 -5.79 11.11 6.50
N ILE A 116 -5.34 10.98 7.74
CA ILE A 116 -5.96 10.04 8.70
C ILE A 116 -7.41 10.46 8.97
N LEU A 117 -7.60 11.77 9.20
CA LEU A 117 -8.91 12.36 9.42
C LEU A 117 -9.51 12.87 8.11
N THR A 118 -10.83 12.76 7.97
CA THR A 118 -11.58 13.36 6.88
C THR A 118 -11.49 14.89 6.90
N ALA A 119 -11.83 15.54 5.79
CA ALA A 119 -11.85 17.01 5.73
C ALA A 119 -12.81 17.63 6.76
N GLU A 120 -13.95 16.98 7.03
CA GLU A 120 -14.92 17.41 8.03
C GLU A 120 -14.35 17.33 9.45
N GLU A 121 -13.69 16.21 9.79
CA GLU A 121 -13.02 16.01 11.09
C GLU A 121 -11.84 16.98 11.28
N LEU A 122 -11.02 17.20 10.24
CA LEU A 122 -9.94 18.20 10.28
C LEU A 122 -10.48 19.61 10.51
N ASN A 123 -11.65 19.93 9.95
CA ASN A 123 -12.29 21.21 10.13
C ASN A 123 -12.88 21.36 11.54
N SER A 124 -13.33 20.27 12.15
CA SER A 124 -13.94 20.26 13.49
C SER A 124 -12.96 20.08 14.65
N LEU A 125 -11.65 19.90 14.41
CA LEU A 125 -10.66 19.79 15.49
C LEU A 125 -10.77 20.96 16.46
N GLN A 126 -10.80 20.62 17.75
CA GLN A 126 -10.78 21.60 18.82
C GLN A 126 -9.34 22.00 19.16
N ASN A 127 -9.15 23.22 19.67
CA ASN A 127 -7.85 23.73 20.12
C ASN A 127 -6.73 23.62 19.07
N LYS A 128 -7.05 23.90 17.80
CA LYS A 128 -6.08 23.86 16.71
C LYS A 128 -4.89 24.78 17.00
N GLN A 129 -3.68 24.23 16.87
CA GLN A 129 -2.45 24.98 17.03
C GLN A 129 -1.49 24.62 15.91
N TYR A 130 -0.73 25.61 15.46
CA TYR A 130 0.30 25.45 14.46
C TYR A 130 1.64 25.84 15.06
N GLN A 131 2.63 24.98 14.89
CA GLN A 131 4.02 25.23 15.22
C GLN A 131 4.86 25.12 13.95
N TYR A 132 5.94 25.90 13.88
CA TYR A 132 6.83 25.91 12.73
C TYR A 132 8.26 25.66 13.19
N PHE A 133 8.95 24.75 12.52
CA PHE A 133 10.29 24.31 12.87
C PHE A 133 11.21 24.44 11.67
N SER A 134 12.42 24.94 11.90
CA SER A 134 13.42 25.09 10.84
C SER A 134 13.81 23.74 10.25
N MET A 135 13.91 23.70 8.93
CA MET A 135 14.37 22.57 8.12
C MET A 135 15.55 23.02 7.25
N PRO A 136 16.30 22.11 6.62
CA PRO A 136 17.41 22.49 5.74
C PRO A 136 16.99 23.46 4.62
N ASN A 137 17.97 24.17 4.06
CA ASN A 137 17.77 25.14 2.96
C ASN A 137 16.75 26.24 3.29
N ASP A 138 16.81 26.78 4.51
CA ASP A 138 15.92 27.84 5.03
C ASP A 138 14.41 27.53 4.92
N SER A 139 14.06 26.25 4.75
CA SER A 139 12.68 25.80 4.72
C SER A 139 12.14 25.56 6.13
N ARG A 140 10.83 25.30 6.25
CA ARG A 140 10.18 25.03 7.54
C ARG A 140 9.22 23.86 7.43
N ALA A 141 9.23 23.01 8.45
CA ALA A 141 8.17 22.06 8.72
C ALA A 141 7.07 22.75 9.54
N SER A 142 5.81 22.44 9.25
CA SER A 142 4.68 22.81 10.08
C SER A 142 4.21 21.61 10.89
N VAL A 143 3.75 21.86 12.11
CA VAL A 143 3.07 20.86 12.94
C VAL A 143 1.74 21.42 13.37
N LEU A 144 0.66 20.82 12.85
CA LEU A 144 -0.70 21.04 13.31
C LEU A 144 -1.00 20.05 14.44
N THR A 145 -1.55 20.56 15.54
CA THR A 145 -2.14 19.73 16.60
C THR A 145 -3.58 20.15 16.83
N GLY A 146 -4.45 19.19 17.14
CA GLY A 146 -5.83 19.45 17.54
C GLY A 146 -6.45 18.25 18.26
N THR A 147 -7.55 18.49 18.96
CA THR A 147 -8.28 17.43 19.67
C THR A 147 -9.41 16.90 18.80
N HIS A 148 -9.48 15.58 18.66
CA HIS A 148 -10.48 14.81 17.93
C HIS A 148 -10.89 13.59 18.75
N ASN A 149 -12.17 13.48 19.16
CA ASN A 149 -12.68 12.33 19.92
C ASN A 149 -11.75 11.87 21.06
N GLU A 150 -11.39 12.81 21.95
CA GLU A 150 -10.46 12.62 23.09
C GLU A 150 -9.00 12.28 22.72
N SER A 151 -8.72 12.11 21.43
CA SER A 151 -7.38 11.92 20.88
C SER A 151 -6.78 13.25 20.44
N CYS A 152 -5.45 13.32 20.45
CA CYS A 152 -4.68 14.41 19.89
C CYS A 152 -4.24 14.01 18.49
N TYR A 153 -4.87 14.62 17.50
CA TYR A 153 -4.42 14.55 16.12
C TYR A 153 -3.20 15.45 15.94
N ILE A 154 -2.15 14.91 15.33
CA ILE A 154 -0.91 15.62 15.04
C ILE A 154 -0.57 15.38 13.57
N ARG A 155 -0.34 16.46 12.83
CA ARG A 155 0.13 16.43 11.44
C ARG A 155 1.40 17.24 11.32
N TRP A 156 2.50 16.57 11.03
CA TRP A 156 3.75 17.18 10.62
C TRP A 156 3.79 17.23 9.09
N GLU A 157 4.11 18.39 8.53
CA GLU A 157 4.16 18.60 7.08
C GLU A 157 5.39 19.42 6.69
N TRP A 158 6.09 19.00 5.65
CA TRP A 158 7.23 19.72 5.09
C TRP A 158 7.25 19.61 3.57
N GLN A 159 7.54 20.72 2.90
CA GLN A 159 7.72 20.76 1.46
C GLN A 159 9.21 20.86 1.11
N LYS A 160 9.69 20.00 0.22
CA LYS A 160 10.99 20.13 -0.46
C LYS A 160 10.77 19.90 -1.94
N GLU A 161 11.16 20.89 -2.74
CA GLU A 161 10.93 20.91 -4.20
C GLU A 161 9.44 20.70 -4.50
N SER A 162 9.11 19.75 -5.39
CA SER A 162 7.74 19.41 -5.77
C SER A 162 7.05 18.45 -4.79
N PHE A 163 7.74 17.96 -3.75
CA PHE A 163 7.19 16.98 -2.83
C PHE A 163 6.74 17.63 -1.53
N ILE A 164 5.56 17.19 -1.08
CA ILE A 164 5.04 17.43 0.26
C ILE A 164 5.14 16.12 1.03
N PHE A 165 5.81 16.15 2.17
CA PHE A 165 5.97 15.04 3.09
C PHE A 165 5.07 15.27 4.28
N VAL A 166 4.24 14.28 4.60
CA VAL A 166 3.29 14.37 5.70
C VAL A 166 3.46 13.17 6.62
N PHE A 167 3.54 13.43 7.92
CA PHE A 167 3.46 12.41 8.96
C PHE A 167 2.27 12.74 9.86
N GLU A 168 1.39 11.78 10.05
CA GLU A 168 0.16 11.94 10.84
C GLU A 168 0.06 10.86 11.90
N THR A 169 -0.52 11.23 13.04
CA THR A 169 -0.95 10.30 14.08
C THR A 169 -2.23 10.83 14.73
N ASP A 170 -3.09 9.91 15.15
CA ASP A 170 -4.21 10.21 16.06
C ASP A 170 -3.93 9.52 17.40
N PHE A 171 -3.34 10.29 18.33
CA PHE A 171 -2.77 9.77 19.56
C PHE A 171 -3.76 9.89 20.72
N LYS A 172 -4.12 8.77 21.36
CA LYS A 172 -4.92 8.81 22.59
C LYS A 172 -4.12 9.46 23.72
N ASN A 173 -4.50 10.69 24.06
CA ASN A 173 -3.77 11.49 25.04
C ASN A 173 -4.28 11.25 26.47
N ASP A 174 -4.23 9.99 26.91
CA ASP A 174 -4.75 9.58 28.22
C ASP A 174 -4.03 10.30 29.39
N SER A 175 -2.79 10.73 29.16
CA SER A 175 -1.97 11.48 30.10
C SER A 175 -2.33 12.97 30.23
N GLY A 176 -3.22 13.49 29.37
CA GLY A 176 -3.60 14.91 29.37
C GLY A 176 -2.44 15.86 29.02
N LYS A 177 -1.42 15.39 28.29
CA LYS A 177 -0.29 16.22 27.86
C LYS A 177 -0.76 17.39 27.00
N ASN A 178 -0.05 18.51 27.10
CA ASN A 178 -0.34 19.68 26.29
C ASN A 178 -0.11 19.38 24.79
N PRO A 179 -1.08 19.65 23.89
CA PRO A 179 -0.93 19.46 22.45
C PRO A 179 0.31 20.13 21.84
N VAL A 180 0.69 21.32 22.30
CA VAL A 180 1.92 22.01 21.84
C VAL A 180 3.15 21.14 22.10
N LEU A 181 3.27 20.59 23.32
CA LEU A 181 4.39 19.74 23.70
C LEU A 181 4.40 18.44 22.89
N LEU A 182 3.22 17.82 22.70
CA LEU A 182 3.09 16.63 21.87
C LEU A 182 3.50 16.91 20.41
N GLY A 183 3.10 18.04 19.84
CA GLY A 183 3.52 18.44 18.49
C GLY A 183 5.03 18.65 18.37
N LYS A 184 5.67 19.22 19.40
CA LYS A 184 7.13 19.36 19.44
C LYS A 184 7.81 18.01 19.56
N GLU A 185 7.38 17.14 20.47
CA GLU A 185 7.90 15.78 20.63
C GLU A 185 7.76 14.97 19.32
N PHE A 186 6.62 15.11 18.63
CA PHE A 186 6.40 14.49 17.33
C PHE A 186 7.35 15.03 16.26
N HIS A 187 7.57 16.35 16.21
CA HIS A 187 8.55 16.97 15.31
C HIS A 187 9.95 16.36 15.50
N GLU A 188 10.43 16.26 16.74
CA GLU A 188 11.75 15.71 17.05
C GLU A 188 11.86 14.24 16.61
N ASN A 189 10.82 13.43 16.86
CA ASN A 189 10.78 12.03 16.43
C ASN A 189 10.84 11.89 14.91
N ILE A 190 10.08 12.70 14.17
CA ILE A 190 10.12 12.69 12.70
C ILE A 190 11.49 13.17 12.21
N ARG A 191 11.98 14.29 12.74
CA ARG A 191 13.25 14.92 12.34
C ARG A 191 14.45 14.01 12.57
N LYS A 192 14.47 13.25 13.67
CA LYS A 192 15.51 12.27 14.02
C LYS A 192 15.56 11.11 13.02
N GLY A 193 14.41 10.65 12.54
CA GLY A 193 14.32 9.57 11.55
C GLY A 193 14.57 10.02 10.11
N LEU A 194 14.30 11.28 9.76
CA LEU A 194 14.50 11.76 8.40
C LEU A 194 15.99 11.77 7.98
N ARG A 195 16.25 11.28 6.77
CA ARG A 195 17.52 11.39 6.04
C ARG A 195 17.24 12.07 4.71
N ILE A 196 18.03 13.08 4.40
CA ILE A 196 17.91 13.92 3.21
C ILE A 196 19.26 13.87 2.50
N PHE A 197 19.26 13.48 1.24
CA PHE A 197 20.44 13.33 0.38
C PHE A 197 20.58 14.48 -0.61
#